data_AF-A0A158DQU8-F1
#
_entry.id   AF-A0A158DQU8-F1
#
_cell.length_a   1.000
_cell.length_b   1.000
_cell.length_c   1.000
_cell.angle_alpha   90.00
_cell.angle_beta   90.00
_cell.angle_gamma   90.00
#
_symmetry.space_group_name_H-M   'P 1'
#
loop_
_entity.id
_entity.type
_entity.pdbx_description
1 polymer ?
#
loop_
_entity_poly.entity_id
_entity_poly.type
_entity_poly.pdbx_seq_one_letter_code
_entity_poly.pdbx_strand_id
1 'polypeptide(L)'
;MEVTLNVKALLSDYRLPADFKRELEVLFRENVNRVHSRTRLSSKSLSVKTQGYRLQKLCRSFEELRENGFALQSPWSLKEKHIRFLVNLWVGKKQSGGTIENKITYFRAFANWIDKPNLVGTVGDYVDRKENGLIRSYSALEDKSWEGNQVDAIAVLDEIARTDPVVAMQLKMQAAFGLRVEESFLLRPKESVRHDGLLSVTRGTKGGRDRVVPMELQISVLEEAMQYCNTLTGSTIPDGYTKTQWRNHYYDVLKRYGVTKAGLGVTSHGMRHGYLQQMYERLTGVAAPIKGTGEKADIKSHREAMIQVVAAAGHSRRRKANAYLASYNAVAQQKSAAISLEQAQAAVVSAGGEKKAAAKLLGISRQSLYRILDREKCAE
;
A
#
# COMPACT_ATOMS: atom_id res chain seq x y z
N MET A 1 -14.26 19.72 -18.47
CA MET A 1 -12.84 20.07 -18.66
C MET A 1 -11.99 18.87 -18.29
N GLU A 2 -11.29 18.28 -19.27
CA GLU A 2 -10.36 17.20 -18.99
C GLU A 2 -9.11 17.80 -18.32
N VAL A 3 -8.86 17.46 -17.06
CA VAL A 3 -7.67 17.96 -16.34
C VAL A 3 -6.44 17.33 -17.00
N THR A 4 -5.58 18.15 -17.59
CA THR A 4 -4.33 17.71 -18.21
C THR A 4 -3.14 18.07 -17.33
N LEU A 5 -2.09 17.24 -17.38
CA LEU A 5 -0.85 17.52 -16.65
C LEU A 5 -0.08 18.63 -17.37
N ASN A 6 0.26 19.71 -16.66
CA ASN A 6 1.16 20.74 -17.19
C ASN A 6 2.62 20.24 -17.17
N VAL A 7 3.04 19.60 -18.27
CA VAL A 7 4.38 19.02 -18.42
C VAL A 7 5.48 20.09 -18.32
N LYS A 8 5.26 21.27 -18.89
CA LYS A 8 6.24 22.36 -18.89
C LYS A 8 6.51 22.87 -17.47
N ALA A 9 5.45 23.11 -16.70
CA ALA A 9 5.55 23.49 -15.29
C ALA A 9 6.21 22.40 -14.43
N LEU A 10 5.97 21.11 -14.74
CA LEU A 10 6.68 20.03 -14.04
C LEU A 10 8.18 20.04 -14.34
N LEU A 11 8.58 20.28 -15.59
CA LEU A 11 9.99 20.28 -16.01
C LEU A 11 10.77 21.49 -15.49
N SER A 12 10.11 22.61 -15.20
CA SER A 12 10.80 23.78 -14.62
C SER A 12 11.44 23.49 -13.27
N ASP A 13 10.86 22.57 -12.50
CA ASP A 13 11.31 22.22 -11.14
C ASP A 13 12.62 21.40 -11.11
N TYR A 14 13.09 20.92 -12.27
CA TYR A 14 14.27 20.05 -12.37
C TYR A 14 15.48 20.76 -13.00
N ARG A 15 16.68 20.49 -12.50
CA ARG A 15 17.98 21.05 -12.94
C ARG A 15 18.57 20.24 -14.11
N LEU A 16 17.84 20.24 -15.23
CA LEU A 16 18.26 19.62 -16.50
C LEU A 16 18.57 20.71 -17.54
N PRO A 17 19.50 20.47 -18.50
CA PRO A 17 19.76 21.42 -19.59
C PRO A 17 18.50 21.78 -20.38
N ALA A 18 18.43 22.99 -20.91
CA ALA A 18 17.25 23.47 -21.65
C ALA A 18 16.87 22.54 -22.81
N ASP A 19 17.85 22.11 -23.60
CA ASP A 19 17.65 21.21 -24.74
C ASP A 19 17.14 19.85 -24.30
N PHE A 20 17.71 19.30 -23.23
CA PHE A 20 17.25 18.07 -22.61
C PHE A 20 15.79 18.16 -22.16
N LYS A 21 15.40 19.30 -21.55
CA LYS A 21 14.01 19.55 -21.16
C LYS A 21 13.08 19.65 -22.36
N ARG A 22 13.49 20.28 -23.46
CA ARG A 22 12.71 20.37 -24.70
C ARG A 22 12.40 18.98 -25.27
N GLU A 23 13.41 18.12 -25.34
CA GLU A 23 13.22 16.73 -25.82
C GLU A 23 12.33 15.91 -24.88
N LEU A 24 12.51 16.04 -23.55
CA LEU A 24 11.63 15.40 -22.58
C LEU A 24 10.19 15.89 -22.69
N GLU A 25 9.97 17.19 -22.93
CA GLU A 25 8.63 17.77 -23.05
C GLU A 25 7.86 17.12 -24.21
N VAL A 26 8.51 16.98 -25.36
CA VAL A 26 7.92 16.29 -26.54
C VAL A 26 7.58 14.84 -26.18
N LEU A 27 8.57 14.07 -25.70
CA LEU A 27 8.38 12.67 -25.32
C LEU A 27 7.23 12.49 -24.31
N PHE A 28 7.17 13.35 -23.29
CA PHE A 28 6.16 13.27 -22.25
C PHE A 28 4.78 13.61 -22.79
N ARG A 29 4.60 14.69 -23.56
CA ARG A 29 3.29 15.07 -24.13
C ARG A 29 2.69 13.94 -24.98
N GLU A 30 3.51 13.24 -25.75
CA GLU A 30 3.06 12.15 -26.63
C GLU A 30 2.74 10.84 -25.90
N ASN A 31 3.32 10.62 -24.72
CA ASN A 31 3.34 9.30 -24.07
C ASN A 31 2.79 9.27 -22.64
N VAL A 32 2.56 10.41 -22.00
CA VAL A 32 2.27 10.48 -20.55
C VAL A 32 0.98 9.72 -20.16
N ASN A 33 -0.03 9.72 -21.03
CA ASN A 33 -1.30 9.03 -20.82
C ASN A 33 -1.23 7.51 -21.10
N ARG A 34 -0.16 7.02 -21.75
CA ARG A 34 -0.04 5.62 -22.20
C ARG A 34 0.05 4.65 -21.03
N VAL A 35 -0.74 3.59 -21.12
CA VAL A 35 -0.81 2.51 -20.13
C VAL A 35 0.21 1.44 -20.49
N HIS A 36 1.18 1.20 -19.60
CA HIS A 36 2.23 0.20 -19.82
C HIS A 36 1.93 -1.18 -19.18
N SER A 37 0.94 -1.25 -18.29
CA SER A 37 0.63 -2.49 -17.55
C SER A 37 -0.11 -3.51 -18.42
N ARG A 38 0.54 -4.62 -18.74
CA ARG A 38 -0.06 -5.78 -19.46
C ARG A 38 -1.15 -6.52 -18.69
N THR A 39 -1.22 -6.36 -17.37
CA THR A 39 -2.18 -7.08 -16.50
C THR A 39 -3.36 -6.22 -16.05
N ARG A 40 -3.49 -5.01 -16.62
CA ARG A 40 -4.53 -4.07 -16.22
C ARG A 40 -5.84 -4.41 -16.91
N LEU A 41 -6.90 -4.61 -16.10
CA LEU A 41 -8.26 -4.92 -16.59
C LEU A 41 -9.10 -3.67 -16.93
N SER A 42 -8.59 -2.46 -16.69
CA SER A 42 -9.35 -1.22 -16.88
C SER A 42 -8.87 -0.52 -18.14
N SER A 43 -9.81 -0.14 -19.01
CA SER A 43 -9.62 0.63 -20.23
C SER A 43 -9.44 2.14 -19.99
N LYS A 44 -9.72 2.65 -18.77
CA LYS A 44 -9.59 4.08 -18.44
C LYS A 44 -8.16 4.56 -18.64
N SER A 45 -7.95 5.82 -19.04
CA SER A 45 -6.61 6.42 -19.08
C SER A 45 -5.94 6.43 -17.69
N LEU A 46 -4.64 6.70 -17.65
CA LEU A 46 -3.94 6.89 -16.36
C LEU A 46 -4.41 8.20 -15.73
N SER A 47 -4.65 8.19 -14.42
CA SER A 47 -4.98 9.43 -13.71
C SER A 47 -3.83 10.44 -13.81
N VAL A 48 -4.16 11.74 -13.89
CA VAL A 48 -3.21 12.86 -13.91
C VAL A 48 -2.18 12.75 -12.77
N LYS A 49 -2.62 12.28 -11.59
CA LYS A 49 -1.73 12.02 -10.45
C LYS A 49 -0.69 10.93 -10.75
N THR A 50 -1.10 9.84 -11.39
CA THR A 50 -0.18 8.74 -11.77
C THR A 50 0.79 9.19 -12.86
N GLN A 51 0.30 9.98 -13.81
CA GLN A 51 1.08 10.62 -14.85
C GLN A 51 2.19 11.50 -14.23
N GLY A 52 1.81 12.42 -13.34
CA GLY A 52 2.74 13.30 -12.63
C GLY A 52 3.81 12.54 -11.86
N TYR A 53 3.43 11.53 -11.07
CA TYR A 53 4.42 10.71 -10.35
C TYR A 53 5.42 10.00 -11.27
N ARG A 54 4.96 9.47 -12.41
CA ARG A 54 5.85 8.83 -13.38
C ARG A 54 6.88 9.84 -13.91
N LEU A 55 6.42 10.99 -14.39
CA LEU A 55 7.32 12.02 -14.94
C LEU A 55 8.29 12.54 -13.89
N GLN A 56 7.81 12.85 -12.68
CA GLN A 56 8.66 13.31 -11.58
C GLN A 56 9.78 12.32 -11.23
N LYS A 57 9.47 11.01 -11.20
CA LYS A 57 10.48 9.99 -10.92
C LYS A 57 11.48 9.84 -12.05
N LEU A 58 11.06 9.98 -13.31
CA LEU A 58 11.97 9.98 -14.46
C LEU A 58 12.91 11.20 -14.40
N CYS A 59 12.37 12.41 -14.27
CA CYS A 59 13.15 13.64 -14.17
C CYS A 59 14.16 13.60 -13.02
N ARG A 60 13.71 13.21 -11.82
CA ARG A 60 14.63 13.08 -10.67
C ARG A 60 15.74 12.05 -10.93
N SER A 61 15.44 10.96 -11.63
CA SER A 61 16.46 9.95 -11.94
C SER A 61 17.47 10.46 -12.97
N PHE A 62 17.07 11.31 -13.92
CA PHE A 62 18.01 11.99 -14.82
C PHE A 62 18.90 13.00 -14.09
N GLU A 63 18.36 13.74 -13.12
CA GLU A 63 19.19 14.55 -12.23
C GLU A 63 20.17 13.69 -11.44
N GLU A 64 19.72 12.58 -10.86
CA GLU A 64 20.59 11.65 -10.11
C GLU A 64 21.73 11.12 -11.00
N LEU A 65 21.47 10.81 -12.28
CA LEU A 65 22.53 10.46 -13.24
C LEU A 65 23.53 11.60 -13.40
N ARG A 66 23.04 12.82 -13.62
CA ARG A 66 23.88 14.00 -13.84
C ARG A 66 24.72 14.36 -12.61
N GLU A 67 24.11 14.30 -11.43
CA GLU A 67 24.73 14.52 -10.12
C GLU A 67 25.88 13.53 -9.86
N ASN A 68 25.88 12.37 -10.53
CA ASN A 68 26.88 11.32 -10.36
C ASN A 68 27.71 11.08 -11.64
N GLY A 69 27.98 12.14 -12.40
CA GLY A 69 28.94 12.10 -13.52
C GLY A 69 28.38 11.62 -14.87
N PHE A 70 27.11 11.24 -14.95
CA PHE A 70 26.44 10.90 -16.21
C PHE A 70 25.69 12.10 -16.79
N ALA A 71 26.42 13.03 -17.42
CA ALA A 71 25.87 14.21 -18.09
C ALA A 71 25.32 13.88 -19.49
N LEU A 72 24.21 13.14 -19.56
CA LEU A 72 23.54 12.85 -20.84
C LEU A 72 23.12 14.16 -21.51
N GLN A 73 23.56 14.36 -22.76
CA GLN A 73 23.17 15.54 -23.55
C GLN A 73 21.73 15.45 -24.04
N SER A 74 21.20 14.23 -24.17
CA SER A 74 19.84 13.96 -24.64
C SER A 74 19.19 12.80 -23.87
N PRO A 75 17.88 12.83 -23.58
CA PRO A 75 17.12 11.68 -23.07
C PRO A 75 17.27 10.40 -23.91
N TRP A 76 17.45 10.54 -25.22
CA TRP A 76 17.65 9.42 -26.15
C TRP A 76 18.99 8.70 -25.93
N SER A 77 19.95 9.34 -25.26
CA SER A 77 21.26 8.76 -24.93
C SER A 77 21.23 7.78 -23.75
N LEU A 78 20.05 7.43 -23.23
CA LEU A 78 19.90 6.41 -22.19
C LEU A 78 20.43 5.05 -22.68
N LYS A 79 21.25 4.41 -21.83
CA LYS A 79 21.95 3.13 -22.06
C LYS A 79 21.81 2.25 -20.81
N GLU A 80 22.00 0.95 -20.95
CA GLU A 80 21.86 -0.01 -19.84
C GLU A 80 22.76 0.35 -18.64
N LYS A 81 23.99 0.81 -18.90
CA LYS A 81 24.92 1.25 -17.84
C LYS A 81 24.34 2.34 -16.92
N HIS A 82 23.50 3.22 -17.46
CA HIS A 82 22.85 4.28 -16.68
C HIS A 82 21.78 3.68 -15.75
N ILE A 83 21.04 2.68 -16.22
CA ILE A 83 20.04 1.98 -15.41
C ILE A 83 20.73 1.18 -14.31
N ARG A 84 21.79 0.45 -14.64
CA ARG A 84 22.60 -0.29 -13.66
C ARG A 84 23.13 0.63 -12.56
N PHE A 85 23.70 1.78 -12.94
CA PHE A 85 24.16 2.79 -12.01
C PHE A 85 23.02 3.27 -11.09
N LEU A 86 21.87 3.64 -11.66
CA LEU A 86 20.72 4.11 -10.88
C LEU A 86 20.20 3.06 -9.90
N VAL A 87 20.12 1.80 -10.30
CA VAL A 87 19.70 0.71 -9.40
C VAL A 87 20.67 0.59 -8.22
N ASN A 88 21.97 0.54 -8.50
CA ASN A 88 23.01 0.49 -7.44
C ASN A 88 22.93 1.71 -6.51
N LEU A 89 22.74 2.91 -7.07
CA LEU A 89 22.55 4.14 -6.30
C LEU A 89 21.33 4.04 -5.37
N TRP A 90 20.19 3.56 -5.87
CA TRP A 90 18.97 3.47 -5.06
C TRP A 90 19.06 2.39 -3.98
N VAL A 91 19.76 1.29 -4.26
CA VAL A 91 20.09 0.25 -3.29
C VAL A 91 21.02 0.81 -2.20
N GLY A 92 22.08 1.52 -2.57
CA GLY A 92 22.98 2.19 -1.62
C GLY A 92 22.26 3.24 -0.76
N LYS A 93 21.26 3.94 -1.32
CA LYS A 93 20.35 4.84 -0.60
C LYS A 93 19.29 4.10 0.24
N LYS A 94 19.36 2.76 0.35
CA LYS A 94 18.42 1.90 1.10
C LYS A 94 16.95 2.13 0.73
N GLN A 95 16.66 2.43 -0.54
CA GLN A 95 15.28 2.58 -0.99
C GLN A 95 14.57 1.21 -0.99
N SER A 96 13.30 1.19 -0.61
CA SER A 96 12.53 -0.07 -0.60
C SER A 96 12.48 -0.73 -1.98
N GLY A 97 12.44 -2.06 -2.03
CA GLY A 97 12.31 -2.80 -3.28
C GLY A 97 11.09 -2.38 -4.12
N GLY A 98 9.97 -2.01 -3.48
CA GLY A 98 8.81 -1.47 -4.19
C GLY A 98 9.05 -0.11 -4.85
N THR A 99 9.87 0.75 -4.24
CA THR A 99 10.27 2.04 -4.83
C THR A 99 11.15 1.82 -6.05
N ILE A 100 12.16 0.94 -5.93
CA ILE A 100 13.09 0.62 -7.02
C ILE A 100 12.33 -0.02 -8.19
N GLU A 101 11.48 -1.02 -7.93
CA GLU A 101 10.65 -1.66 -8.97
C GLU A 101 9.75 -0.67 -9.71
N ASN A 102 9.16 0.30 -9.00
CA ASN A 102 8.33 1.33 -9.63
C ASN A 102 9.16 2.22 -10.56
N LYS A 103 10.35 2.65 -10.12
CA LYS A 103 11.26 3.45 -10.95
C LYS A 103 11.70 2.66 -12.19
N ILE A 104 12.09 1.39 -12.04
CA ILE A 104 12.42 0.51 -13.17
C ILE A 104 11.21 0.37 -14.11
N THR A 105 9.99 0.23 -13.59
CA THR A 105 8.78 0.16 -14.41
C THR A 105 8.56 1.43 -15.23
N TYR A 106 8.86 2.60 -14.66
CA TYR A 106 8.80 3.87 -15.40
C TYR A 106 9.89 3.97 -16.45
N PHE A 107 11.11 3.50 -16.15
CA PHE A 107 12.18 3.43 -17.13
C PHE A 107 11.90 2.44 -18.26
N ARG A 108 11.22 1.30 -18.01
CA ARG A 108 10.74 0.43 -19.10
C ARG A 108 9.75 1.15 -19.98
N ALA A 109 8.79 1.87 -19.41
CA ALA A 109 7.86 2.68 -20.21
C ALA A 109 8.62 3.71 -21.04
N PHE A 110 9.54 4.46 -20.42
CA PHE A 110 10.39 5.44 -21.09
C PHE A 110 11.24 4.83 -22.20
N ALA A 111 11.84 3.66 -21.96
CA ALA A 111 12.63 2.94 -22.94
C ALA A 111 11.81 2.54 -24.18
N ASN A 112 10.53 2.21 -24.01
CA ASN A 112 9.62 2.01 -25.15
C ASN A 112 9.32 3.32 -25.90
N TRP A 113 9.29 4.47 -25.23
CA TRP A 113 9.04 5.77 -25.86
C TRP A 113 10.20 6.22 -26.76
N ILE A 114 11.42 5.78 -26.43
CA ILE A 114 12.64 6.07 -27.21
C ILE A 114 13.08 4.90 -28.11
N ASP A 115 12.16 3.98 -28.40
CA ASP A 115 12.38 2.80 -29.26
C ASP A 115 13.52 1.86 -28.84
N LYS A 116 13.66 1.65 -27.53
CA LYS A 116 14.64 0.74 -26.91
C LYS A 116 13.98 -0.24 -25.94
N PRO A 117 13.03 -1.10 -26.38
CA PRO A 117 12.17 -1.89 -25.49
C PRO A 117 12.92 -2.85 -24.54
N ASN A 118 14.11 -3.32 -24.92
CA ASN A 118 14.92 -4.28 -24.15
C ASN A 118 16.01 -3.62 -23.28
N LEU A 119 16.03 -2.29 -23.19
CA LEU A 119 17.06 -1.54 -22.47
C LEU A 119 17.06 -1.75 -20.94
N VAL A 120 15.90 -2.10 -20.39
CA VAL A 120 15.65 -2.06 -18.94
C VAL A 120 15.17 -3.43 -18.46
N GLY A 121 16.06 -4.14 -17.77
CA GLY A 121 15.83 -5.45 -17.17
C GLY A 121 14.97 -5.43 -15.90
N THR A 122 14.94 -6.55 -15.21
CA THR A 122 14.38 -6.71 -13.86
C THR A 122 15.35 -6.23 -12.79
N VAL A 123 14.89 -6.02 -11.56
CA VAL A 123 15.78 -5.67 -10.44
C VAL A 123 16.87 -6.73 -10.25
N GLY A 124 16.54 -8.01 -10.46
CA GLY A 124 17.47 -9.13 -10.32
C GLY A 124 18.58 -9.16 -11.37
N ASP A 125 18.39 -8.48 -12.51
CA ASP A 125 19.39 -8.40 -13.58
C ASP A 125 20.54 -7.43 -13.21
N TYR A 126 20.35 -6.63 -12.15
CA TYR A 126 21.27 -5.60 -11.71
C TYR A 126 21.91 -5.90 -10.34
N VAL A 127 21.15 -6.49 -9.42
CA VAL A 127 21.58 -6.76 -8.02
C VAL A 127 20.95 -8.03 -7.49
N ASP A 128 21.63 -8.71 -6.56
CA ASP A 128 21.01 -9.80 -5.81
C ASP A 128 19.89 -9.25 -4.91
N ARG A 129 18.67 -9.77 -5.09
CA ARG A 129 17.50 -9.26 -4.38
C ARG A 129 17.45 -9.71 -2.92
N LYS A 130 17.99 -10.88 -2.60
CA LYS A 130 17.96 -11.45 -1.26
C LYS A 130 18.96 -10.73 -0.36
N GLU A 131 20.20 -10.60 -0.82
CA GLU A 131 21.29 -9.93 -0.10
C GLU A 131 20.95 -8.47 0.19
N ASN A 132 20.25 -7.80 -0.73
CA ASN A 132 19.88 -6.40 -0.59
C ASN A 132 18.48 -6.17 0.04
N GLY A 133 17.81 -7.22 0.54
CA GLY A 133 16.49 -7.09 1.17
C GLY A 133 15.39 -6.58 0.23
N LEU A 134 15.50 -6.84 -1.07
CA LEU A 134 14.59 -6.36 -2.13
C LEU A 134 13.50 -7.38 -2.50
N ILE A 135 13.43 -8.51 -1.81
CA ILE A 135 12.36 -9.49 -1.97
C ILE A 135 11.08 -8.90 -1.37
N ARG A 136 10.03 -8.81 -2.19
CA ARG A 136 8.74 -8.28 -1.75
C ARG A 136 7.81 -9.38 -1.29
N SER A 137 7.28 -9.22 -0.07
CA SER A 137 6.06 -9.91 0.32
C SER A 137 4.83 -9.13 -0.16
N TYR A 138 3.87 -9.85 -0.75
CA TYR A 138 2.54 -9.32 -1.07
C TYR A 138 1.50 -9.68 0.00
N SER A 139 1.93 -10.37 1.06
CA SER A 139 1.18 -10.64 2.27
C SER A 139 1.54 -9.59 3.32
N ALA A 140 0.58 -9.23 4.17
CA ALA A 140 0.88 -8.52 5.40
C ALA A 140 1.85 -9.37 6.24
N LEU A 141 2.82 -8.68 6.85
CA LEU A 141 3.81 -9.24 7.78
C LEU A 141 3.67 -8.61 9.17
N GLU A 142 2.95 -7.49 9.27
CA GLU A 142 2.72 -6.78 10.53
C GLU A 142 1.24 -6.37 10.55
N ASP A 143 0.63 -6.41 11.72
CA ASP A 143 -0.70 -5.85 11.90
C ASP A 143 -0.61 -4.33 11.88
N LYS A 144 -1.25 -3.71 10.89
CA LYS A 144 -1.28 -2.26 10.70
C LYS A 144 -2.58 -1.64 11.21
N SER A 145 -3.47 -2.44 11.80
CA SER A 145 -4.65 -1.93 12.49
C SER A 145 -4.23 -1.15 13.75
N TRP A 146 -5.08 -0.22 14.19
CA TRP A 146 -4.80 0.55 15.39
C TRP A 146 -4.79 -0.35 16.64
N GLU A 147 -5.76 -1.26 16.71
CA GLU A 147 -5.85 -2.31 17.74
C GLU A 147 -4.57 -3.16 17.81
N GLY A 148 -4.04 -3.62 16.66
CA GLY A 148 -2.80 -4.39 16.61
C GLY A 148 -1.55 -3.61 17.03
N ASN A 149 -1.64 -2.28 17.12
CA ASN A 149 -0.60 -1.39 17.64
C ASN A 149 -0.98 -0.80 19.00
N GLN A 150 -1.98 -1.37 19.69
CA GLN A 150 -2.43 -0.96 21.03
C GLN A 150 -2.84 0.52 21.12
N VAL A 151 -3.32 1.09 20.03
CA VAL A 151 -3.84 2.47 20.00
C VAL A 151 -5.33 2.45 20.30
N ASP A 152 -5.74 3.15 21.36
CA ASP A 152 -7.14 3.41 21.65
C ASP A 152 -7.73 4.37 20.61
N ALA A 153 -8.43 3.79 19.64
CA ALA A 153 -9.04 4.55 18.55
C ALA A 153 -10.12 5.52 19.04
N ILE A 154 -10.87 5.17 20.09
CA ILE A 154 -11.97 6.00 20.58
C ILE A 154 -11.38 7.25 21.22
N ALA A 155 -10.44 7.08 22.15
CA ALA A 155 -9.80 8.20 22.84
C ALA A 155 -9.13 9.18 21.86
N VAL A 156 -8.42 8.67 20.85
CA VAL A 156 -7.77 9.52 19.84
C VAL A 156 -8.79 10.24 18.95
N LEU A 157 -9.89 9.57 18.58
CA LEU A 157 -10.95 10.20 17.79
C LEU A 157 -11.66 11.30 18.57
N ASP A 158 -11.98 11.07 19.83
CA ASP A 158 -12.62 12.05 20.71
C ASP A 158 -11.73 13.27 20.91
N GLU A 159 -10.42 13.06 21.06
CA GLU A 159 -9.45 14.14 21.20
C GLU A 159 -9.32 14.97 19.90
N ILE A 160 -9.27 14.33 18.73
CA ILE A 160 -9.30 15.04 17.44
C ILE A 160 -10.63 15.78 17.26
N ALA A 161 -11.75 15.19 17.68
CA ALA A 161 -13.08 15.76 17.45
C ALA A 161 -13.29 17.10 18.16
N ARG A 162 -12.55 17.37 19.25
CA ARG A 162 -12.60 18.65 19.99
C ARG A 162 -12.18 19.85 19.15
N THR A 163 -11.25 19.67 18.22
CA THR A 163 -10.73 20.77 17.38
C THR A 163 -11.03 20.59 15.89
N ASP A 164 -11.06 19.35 15.42
CA ASP A 164 -11.15 18.99 14.01
C ASP A 164 -12.24 17.89 13.82
N PRO A 165 -13.53 18.18 14.12
CA PRO A 165 -14.61 17.20 14.15
C PRO A 165 -14.82 16.48 12.80
N VAL A 166 -14.63 17.17 11.68
CA VAL A 166 -14.76 16.55 10.35
C VAL A 166 -13.63 15.55 10.07
N VAL A 167 -12.41 15.80 10.58
CA VAL A 167 -11.29 14.86 10.46
C VAL A 167 -11.57 13.61 11.28
N ALA A 168 -12.06 13.76 12.51
CA ALA A 168 -12.49 12.65 13.36
C ALA A 168 -13.61 11.85 12.69
N MET A 169 -14.64 12.50 12.16
CA MET A 169 -15.74 11.85 11.43
C MET A 169 -15.23 11.06 10.22
N GLN A 170 -14.28 11.60 9.45
CA GLN A 170 -13.68 10.91 8.31
C GLN A 170 -12.82 9.70 8.71
N LEU A 171 -12.16 9.73 9.87
CA LEU A 171 -11.48 8.55 10.43
C LEU A 171 -12.51 7.52 10.92
N LYS A 172 -13.57 7.95 11.59
CA LYS A 172 -14.67 7.09 12.06
C LYS A 172 -15.36 6.37 10.90
N MET A 173 -15.61 7.04 9.78
CA MET A 173 -16.11 6.39 8.55
C MET A 173 -15.10 5.41 7.94
N GLN A 174 -13.78 5.66 8.07
CA GLN A 174 -12.76 4.70 7.63
C GLN A 174 -12.74 3.44 8.51
N ALA A 175 -12.98 3.59 9.82
CA ALA A 175 -13.09 2.46 10.75
C ALA A 175 -14.40 1.68 10.54
N ALA A 176 -15.50 2.39 10.32
CA ALA A 176 -16.82 1.79 10.10
C ALA A 176 -16.89 1.05 8.76
N PHE A 177 -16.62 1.71 7.63
CA PHE A 177 -16.87 1.12 6.30
C PHE A 177 -15.60 0.74 5.55
N GLY A 178 -14.48 0.71 6.27
CA GLY A 178 -13.17 0.44 5.69
C GLY A 178 -12.84 1.39 4.55
N LEU A 179 -13.25 2.67 4.57
CA LEU A 179 -13.03 3.60 3.46
C LEU A 179 -11.54 3.90 3.25
N ARG A 180 -11.16 4.29 2.03
CA ARG A 180 -9.88 5.00 1.82
C ARG A 180 -10.07 6.46 2.22
N VAL A 181 -8.97 7.14 2.58
CA VAL A 181 -8.98 8.58 2.89
C VAL A 181 -9.72 9.43 1.84
N GLU A 182 -9.45 9.21 0.54
CA GLU A 182 -10.14 9.97 -0.51
C GLU A 182 -11.61 9.55 -0.70
N GLU A 183 -11.94 8.29 -0.38
CA GLU A 183 -13.33 7.81 -0.36
C GLU A 183 -14.09 8.42 0.82
N SER A 184 -13.48 8.55 2.01
CA SER A 184 -14.11 9.19 3.16
C SER A 184 -14.37 10.67 2.92
N PHE A 185 -13.43 11.38 2.28
CA PHE A 185 -13.61 12.81 1.95
C PHE A 185 -14.77 13.02 0.99
N LEU A 186 -14.83 12.20 -0.07
CA LEU A 186 -15.78 12.38 -1.15
C LEU A 186 -17.08 11.58 -0.99
N LEU A 187 -17.23 10.84 0.12
CA LEU A 187 -18.46 10.13 0.43
C LEU A 187 -19.59 11.14 0.54
N ARG A 188 -20.73 10.82 -0.08
CA ARG A 188 -21.96 11.57 0.05
C ARG A 188 -22.98 10.70 0.79
N PRO A 189 -23.06 10.75 2.13
CA PRO A 189 -23.83 9.80 2.93
C PRO A 189 -25.25 9.57 2.40
N LYS A 190 -26.01 10.65 2.17
CA LYS A 190 -27.39 10.61 1.66
C LYS A 190 -27.55 9.90 0.30
N GLU A 191 -26.58 10.05 -0.60
CA GLU A 191 -26.61 9.42 -1.93
C GLU A 191 -26.03 8.00 -1.92
N SER A 192 -25.25 7.65 -0.90
CA SER A 192 -24.45 6.41 -0.88
C SER A 192 -25.18 5.26 -0.21
N VAL A 193 -26.18 5.54 0.64
CA VAL A 193 -27.00 4.52 1.30
C VAL A 193 -27.92 3.83 0.28
N ARG A 194 -27.90 2.49 0.27
CA ARG A 194 -28.80 1.67 -0.56
C ARG A 194 -29.85 0.98 0.31
N HIS A 195 -30.98 0.65 -0.30
CA HIS A 195 -32.10 -0.04 0.38
C HIS A 195 -31.75 -1.49 0.80
N ASP A 196 -30.73 -2.11 0.18
CA ASP A 196 -30.28 -3.47 0.44
C ASP A 196 -29.29 -3.58 1.61
N GLY A 197 -29.16 -2.54 2.44
CA GLY A 197 -28.24 -2.53 3.58
C GLY A 197 -26.77 -2.32 3.21
N LEU A 198 -26.48 -1.93 1.95
CA LEU A 198 -25.13 -1.67 1.46
C LEU A 198 -24.87 -0.16 1.28
N LEU A 199 -23.60 0.20 1.39
CA LEU A 199 -23.06 1.53 1.09
C LEU A 199 -22.38 1.51 -0.28
N SER A 200 -22.85 2.34 -1.20
CA SER A 200 -22.26 2.56 -2.52
C SER A 200 -21.06 3.51 -2.44
N VAL A 201 -19.86 2.99 -2.69
CA VAL A 201 -18.62 3.79 -2.70
C VAL A 201 -18.17 3.97 -4.15
N THR A 202 -18.54 5.11 -4.73
CA THR A 202 -18.28 5.47 -6.14
C THR A 202 -17.28 6.61 -6.30
N ARG A 203 -17.18 7.48 -5.28
CA ARG A 203 -16.32 8.68 -5.30
C ARG A 203 -15.03 8.44 -4.53
N GLY A 204 -13.94 9.05 -4.99
CA GLY A 204 -12.61 8.87 -4.40
C GLY A 204 -12.00 7.47 -4.58
N THR A 205 -12.66 6.60 -5.35
CA THR A 205 -12.21 5.23 -5.56
C THR A 205 -10.91 5.18 -6.36
N LYS A 206 -9.99 4.31 -5.94
CA LYS A 206 -8.72 4.15 -6.63
C LYS A 206 -8.93 3.54 -8.02
N GLY A 207 -8.61 4.33 -9.05
CA GLY A 207 -8.77 3.92 -10.45
C GLY A 207 -10.22 3.99 -10.96
N GLY A 208 -11.10 4.70 -10.25
CA GLY A 208 -12.51 4.86 -10.61
C GLY A 208 -13.24 3.52 -10.64
N ARG A 209 -12.98 2.68 -9.64
CA ARG A 209 -13.59 1.36 -9.47
C ARG A 209 -14.56 1.42 -8.31
N ASP A 210 -15.83 1.38 -8.66
CA ASP A 210 -16.90 1.41 -7.68
C ASP A 210 -16.92 0.10 -6.91
N ARG A 211 -17.31 0.19 -5.64
CA ARG A 211 -17.50 -0.97 -4.77
C ARG A 211 -18.67 -0.72 -3.84
N VAL A 212 -19.22 -1.81 -3.32
CA VAL A 212 -20.21 -1.78 -2.23
C VAL A 212 -19.57 -2.28 -0.94
N VAL A 213 -20.09 -1.80 0.18
CA VAL A 213 -19.65 -2.18 1.53
C VAL A 213 -20.89 -2.45 2.38
N PRO A 214 -20.94 -3.53 3.17
CA PRO A 214 -22.01 -3.72 4.15
C PRO A 214 -22.06 -2.55 5.14
N MET A 215 -23.25 -1.97 5.38
CA MET A 215 -23.43 -0.97 6.44
C MET A 215 -23.55 -1.62 7.82
N GLU A 216 -24.04 -2.86 7.87
CA GLU A 216 -24.24 -3.63 9.10
C GLU A 216 -24.95 -2.79 10.18
N LEU A 217 -24.44 -2.79 11.42
CA LEU A 217 -25.01 -2.06 12.56
C LEU A 217 -24.47 -0.62 12.68
N GLN A 218 -23.84 -0.06 11.65
CA GLN A 218 -23.09 1.20 11.73
C GLN A 218 -23.81 2.37 11.06
N ILE A 219 -25.14 2.29 10.88
CA ILE A 219 -25.95 3.33 10.25
C ILE A 219 -25.81 4.68 10.99
N SER A 220 -25.70 4.67 12.32
CA SER A 220 -25.50 5.88 13.13
C SER A 220 -24.26 6.69 12.74
N VAL A 221 -23.21 6.03 12.24
CA VAL A 221 -22.01 6.71 11.73
C VAL A 221 -22.33 7.52 10.47
N LEU A 222 -23.25 7.06 9.63
CA LEU A 222 -23.69 7.79 8.44
C LEU A 222 -24.61 8.94 8.81
N GLU A 223 -25.50 8.75 9.79
CA GLU A 223 -26.38 9.80 10.31
C GLU A 223 -25.56 10.96 10.90
N GLU A 224 -24.53 10.66 11.69
CA GLU A 224 -23.59 11.65 12.18
C GLU A 224 -22.81 12.32 11.04
N ALA A 225 -22.33 11.54 10.07
CA ALA A 225 -21.62 12.10 8.89
C ALA A 225 -22.50 13.04 8.05
N MET A 226 -23.82 12.87 8.05
CA MET A 226 -24.75 13.77 7.35
C MET A 226 -24.71 15.19 7.90
N GLN A 227 -24.35 15.38 9.17
CA GLN A 227 -24.23 16.71 9.81
C GLN A 227 -23.04 17.52 9.28
N TYR A 228 -22.03 16.85 8.71
CA TYR A 228 -20.79 17.45 8.20
C TYR A 228 -20.75 17.53 6.67
N CYS A 229 -21.88 17.33 5.99
CA CYS A 229 -21.93 17.36 4.53
C CYS A 229 -21.78 18.80 4.01
N ASN A 230 -20.85 18.95 3.08
CA ASN A 230 -20.71 20.09 2.21
C ASN A 230 -22.05 20.48 1.58
N THR A 231 -22.41 21.76 1.68
CA THR A 231 -23.73 22.24 1.27
C THR A 231 -23.95 22.15 -0.24
N LEU A 232 -22.89 22.33 -1.05
CA LEU A 232 -22.98 22.30 -2.51
C LEU A 232 -22.79 20.90 -3.09
N THR A 233 -21.81 20.16 -2.58
CA THR A 233 -21.39 18.89 -3.16
C THR A 233 -21.98 17.68 -2.44
N GLY A 234 -22.53 17.84 -1.24
CA GLY A 234 -22.98 16.75 -0.38
C GLY A 234 -21.88 15.81 0.11
N SER A 235 -20.60 16.11 -0.16
CA SER A 235 -19.45 15.33 0.33
C SER A 235 -19.07 15.71 1.75
N THR A 236 -18.15 15.01 2.42
CA THR A 236 -17.68 15.42 3.76
C THR A 236 -16.45 16.35 3.72
N ILE A 237 -16.08 16.90 2.56
CA ILE A 237 -15.11 18.00 2.48
C ILE A 237 -15.82 19.28 2.92
N PRO A 238 -15.35 20.00 3.97
CA PRO A 238 -16.01 21.22 4.41
C PRO A 238 -16.11 22.29 3.33
N ASP A 239 -17.09 23.18 3.47
CA ASP A 239 -17.27 24.32 2.59
C ASP A 239 -16.02 25.22 2.58
N GLY A 240 -15.74 25.82 1.41
CA GLY A 240 -14.55 26.67 1.21
C GLY A 240 -13.24 25.92 0.94
N TYR A 241 -13.20 24.59 1.07
CA TYR A 241 -12.00 23.80 0.77
C TYR A 241 -12.02 23.16 -0.61
N THR A 242 -10.91 23.31 -1.35
CA THR A 242 -10.60 22.36 -2.43
C THR A 242 -10.16 21.02 -1.84
N LYS A 243 -10.31 19.94 -2.61
CA LYS A 243 -9.82 18.61 -2.21
C LYS A 243 -8.34 18.59 -1.82
N THR A 244 -7.50 19.37 -2.50
CA THR A 244 -6.07 19.43 -2.19
C THR A 244 -5.82 20.14 -0.87
N GLN A 245 -6.46 21.29 -0.62
CA GLN A 245 -6.35 22.01 0.64
C GLN A 245 -6.85 21.15 1.81
N TRP A 246 -8.03 20.52 1.66
CA TRP A 246 -8.58 19.64 2.70
C TRP A 246 -7.66 18.46 2.99
N ARG A 247 -7.09 17.84 1.95
CA ARG A 247 -6.13 16.76 2.11
C ARG A 247 -4.91 17.18 2.93
N ASN A 248 -4.35 18.36 2.66
CA ASN A 248 -3.20 18.86 3.40
C ASN A 248 -3.56 19.08 4.87
N HIS A 249 -4.64 19.83 5.12
CA HIS A 249 -5.17 20.06 6.46
C HIS A 249 -5.40 18.74 7.23
N TYR A 250 -6.05 17.76 6.62
CA TYR A 250 -6.26 16.43 7.21
C TYR A 250 -4.95 15.78 7.67
N TYR A 251 -3.90 15.78 6.84
CA TYR A 251 -2.62 15.19 7.24
C TYR A 251 -1.86 16.03 8.26
N ASP A 252 -2.04 17.35 8.27
CA ASP A 252 -1.48 18.23 9.29
C ASP A 252 -2.12 17.95 10.66
N VAL A 253 -3.44 17.75 10.71
CA VAL A 253 -4.16 17.31 11.90
C VAL A 253 -3.66 15.94 12.37
N LEU A 254 -3.58 14.95 11.47
CA LEU A 254 -3.04 13.63 11.83
C LEU A 254 -1.62 13.73 12.41
N LYS A 255 -0.77 14.60 11.85
CA LYS A 255 0.58 14.84 12.36
C LYS A 255 0.55 15.48 13.75
N ARG A 256 -0.31 16.48 13.97
CA ARG A 256 -0.49 17.17 15.26
C ARG A 256 -0.84 16.19 16.38
N TYR A 257 -1.74 15.25 16.10
CA TYR A 257 -2.18 14.22 17.06
C TYR A 257 -1.32 12.95 17.04
N GLY A 258 -0.15 12.98 16.39
CA GLY A 258 0.78 11.85 16.39
C GLY A 258 0.31 10.63 15.60
N VAL A 259 -0.78 10.70 14.82
CA VAL A 259 -1.29 9.64 13.93
C VAL A 259 -0.38 9.47 12.70
N THR A 260 0.85 9.09 12.98
CA THR A 260 1.94 8.85 12.05
C THR A 260 2.75 7.66 12.52
N LYS A 261 3.49 7.04 11.60
CA LYS A 261 4.38 5.93 11.95
C LYS A 261 5.43 6.28 13.02
N ALA A 262 5.86 7.54 13.07
CA ALA A 262 6.87 7.99 14.03
C ALA A 262 6.26 8.42 15.38
N GLY A 263 4.97 8.76 15.41
CA GLY A 263 4.25 9.06 16.64
C GLY A 263 3.66 7.78 17.22
N LEU A 264 2.37 7.57 17.03
CA LEU A 264 1.61 6.43 17.56
C LEU A 264 1.89 5.09 16.84
N GLY A 265 2.89 5.00 15.97
CA GLY A 265 3.17 3.80 15.16
C GLY A 265 2.15 3.53 14.04
N VAL A 266 1.02 4.23 14.03
CA VAL A 266 -0.11 3.99 13.12
C VAL A 266 -0.29 5.08 12.07
N THR A 267 -1.17 4.82 11.10
CA THR A 267 -1.65 5.83 10.14
C THR A 267 -3.16 5.71 10.02
N SER A 268 -3.84 6.71 9.45
CA SER A 268 -5.29 6.61 9.19
C SER A 268 -5.69 5.39 8.37
N HIS A 269 -4.81 4.91 7.47
CA HIS A 269 -5.06 3.71 6.70
C HIS A 269 -5.19 2.45 7.57
N GLY A 270 -4.66 2.47 8.80
CA GLY A 270 -4.82 1.41 9.79
C GLY A 270 -6.28 1.16 10.18
N MET A 271 -7.14 2.18 10.14
CA MET A 271 -8.59 2.01 10.35
C MET A 271 -9.20 1.03 9.34
N ARG A 272 -8.81 1.16 8.07
CA ARG A 272 -9.23 0.23 7.02
C ARG A 272 -8.67 -1.19 7.23
N HIS A 273 -7.44 -1.31 7.74
CA HIS A 273 -6.90 -2.62 8.10
C HIS A 273 -7.77 -3.29 9.17
N GLY A 274 -8.09 -2.57 10.25
CA GLY A 274 -8.96 -3.05 11.32
C GLY A 274 -10.32 -3.50 10.80
N TYR A 275 -11.00 -2.66 10.02
CA TYR A 275 -12.29 -3.01 9.42
C TYR A 275 -12.26 -4.33 8.64
N LEU A 276 -11.28 -4.50 7.74
CA LEU A 276 -11.21 -5.70 6.89
C LEU A 276 -10.81 -6.95 7.68
N GLN A 277 -10.05 -6.80 8.77
CA GLN A 277 -9.73 -7.88 9.70
C GLN A 277 -10.96 -8.30 10.50
N GLN A 278 -11.71 -7.35 11.06
CA GLN A 278 -12.95 -7.62 11.79
C GLN A 278 -14.02 -8.21 10.88
N MET A 279 -14.11 -7.76 9.62
CA MET A 279 -15.01 -8.36 8.63
C MET A 279 -14.67 -9.83 8.39
N TYR A 280 -13.37 -10.16 8.27
CA TYR A 280 -12.95 -11.55 8.14
C TYR A 280 -13.35 -12.38 9.37
N GLU A 281 -13.15 -11.83 10.56
CA GLU A 281 -13.51 -12.48 11.82
C GLU A 281 -15.01 -12.74 11.94
N ARG A 282 -15.86 -11.73 11.65
CA ARG A 282 -17.32 -11.91 11.62
C ARG A 282 -17.76 -13.02 10.64
N LEU A 283 -17.10 -13.11 9.49
CA LEU A 283 -17.44 -14.09 8.45
C LEU A 283 -16.94 -15.51 8.75
N THR A 284 -15.92 -15.66 9.59
CA THR A 284 -15.27 -16.97 9.82
C THR A 284 -15.34 -17.46 11.26
N GLY A 285 -15.74 -16.60 12.20
CA GLY A 285 -15.73 -16.87 13.64
C GLY A 285 -14.33 -16.89 14.26
N VAL A 286 -13.27 -16.61 13.49
CA VAL A 286 -11.88 -16.64 13.99
C VAL A 286 -11.11 -15.40 13.54
N ALA A 287 -10.13 -14.99 14.35
CA ALA A 287 -9.30 -13.85 14.05
C ALA A 287 -8.58 -13.97 12.69
N ALA A 288 -8.34 -12.82 12.05
CA ALA A 288 -7.57 -12.78 10.80
C ALA A 288 -6.16 -13.37 10.99
N PRO A 289 -5.58 -14.06 9.98
CA PRO A 289 -4.27 -14.71 10.13
C PRO A 289 -3.16 -13.78 10.65
N ILE A 290 -3.19 -12.50 10.28
CA ILE A 290 -2.22 -11.49 10.73
C ILE A 290 -2.23 -11.24 12.24
N LYS A 291 -3.33 -11.56 12.94
CA LYS A 291 -3.45 -11.48 14.41
C LYS A 291 -2.61 -12.53 15.12
N GLY A 292 -2.19 -13.59 14.42
CA GLY A 292 -1.22 -14.55 14.95
C GLY A 292 -1.77 -15.49 16.05
N THR A 293 -3.09 -15.58 16.23
CA THR A 293 -3.72 -16.42 17.27
C THR A 293 -3.45 -17.92 17.09
N GLY A 294 -3.07 -18.34 15.88
CA GLY A 294 -2.81 -19.74 15.54
C GLY A 294 -4.05 -20.52 15.12
N GLU A 295 -5.23 -19.98 15.38
CA GLU A 295 -6.51 -20.52 14.90
C GLU A 295 -6.63 -20.39 13.38
N LYS A 296 -7.36 -21.33 12.78
CA LYS A 296 -7.59 -21.35 11.34
C LYS A 296 -9.07 -21.58 11.06
N ALA A 297 -9.62 -20.70 10.24
CA ALA A 297 -10.94 -20.91 9.67
C ALA A 297 -10.93 -22.18 8.81
N ASP A 298 -12.08 -22.84 8.71
CA ASP A 298 -12.25 -23.93 7.74
C ASP A 298 -12.02 -23.40 6.31
N ILE A 299 -11.68 -24.32 5.40
CA ILE A 299 -11.23 -23.96 4.05
C ILE A 299 -12.34 -23.21 3.28
N LYS A 300 -13.61 -23.59 3.48
CA LYS A 300 -14.74 -23.01 2.75
C LYS A 300 -15.01 -21.59 3.26
N SER A 301 -15.16 -21.41 4.57
CA SER A 301 -15.39 -20.09 5.18
C SER A 301 -14.21 -19.16 4.95
N HIS A 302 -12.96 -19.64 5.04
CA HIS A 302 -11.78 -18.84 4.68
C HIS A 302 -11.86 -18.35 3.23
N ARG A 303 -12.23 -19.22 2.30
CA ARG A 303 -12.31 -18.88 0.88
C ARG A 303 -13.41 -17.85 0.62
N GLU A 304 -14.58 -18.00 1.23
CA GLU A 304 -15.72 -17.09 1.10
C GLU A 304 -15.41 -15.73 1.73
N ALA A 305 -14.88 -15.70 2.95
CA ALA A 305 -14.45 -14.48 3.63
C ALA A 305 -13.40 -13.72 2.81
N MET A 306 -12.43 -14.42 2.23
CA MET A 306 -11.42 -13.81 1.34
C MET A 306 -12.04 -13.16 0.10
N ILE A 307 -13.13 -13.71 -0.45
CA ILE A 307 -13.84 -13.11 -1.60
C ILE A 307 -14.55 -11.84 -1.16
N GLN A 308 -15.29 -11.89 -0.05
CA GLN A 308 -16.03 -10.74 0.46
C GLN A 308 -15.10 -9.60 0.90
N VAL A 309 -14.01 -9.92 1.62
CA VAL A 309 -13.00 -8.93 2.01
C VAL A 309 -12.31 -8.30 0.80
N VAL A 310 -12.09 -9.04 -0.29
CA VAL A 310 -11.53 -8.48 -1.53
C VAL A 310 -12.52 -7.57 -2.26
N ALA A 311 -13.80 -7.96 -2.31
CA ALA A 311 -14.87 -7.14 -2.88
C ALA A 311 -15.04 -5.84 -2.07
N ALA A 312 -15.18 -5.95 -0.75
CA ALA A 312 -15.15 -4.81 0.16
C ALA A 312 -13.83 -4.04 0.03
N ALA A 313 -12.69 -4.68 -0.24
CA ALA A 313 -11.45 -3.93 -0.45
C ALA A 313 -11.41 -3.15 -1.78
N GLY A 314 -12.35 -3.37 -2.71
CA GLY A 314 -12.30 -2.83 -4.08
C GLY A 314 -11.14 -3.42 -4.89
N HIS A 315 -10.77 -4.66 -4.63
CA HIS A 315 -9.68 -5.38 -5.30
C HIS A 315 -10.26 -6.44 -6.25
N SER A 316 -9.58 -6.71 -7.37
CA SER A 316 -10.08 -7.65 -8.39
C SER A 316 -9.58 -9.09 -8.24
N ARG A 317 -8.64 -9.34 -7.32
CA ARG A 317 -8.01 -10.66 -7.13
C ARG A 317 -8.07 -11.05 -5.67
N ARG A 318 -8.60 -12.24 -5.38
CA ARG A 318 -8.73 -12.79 -4.02
C ARG A 318 -7.44 -12.69 -3.20
N ARG A 319 -6.29 -13.04 -3.78
CA ARG A 319 -4.98 -12.98 -3.08
C ARG A 319 -4.60 -11.57 -2.58
N LYS A 320 -5.25 -10.51 -3.05
CA LYS A 320 -5.02 -9.14 -2.56
C LYS A 320 -5.62 -8.88 -1.18
N ALA A 321 -6.51 -9.75 -0.67
CA ALA A 321 -6.93 -9.69 0.74
C ALA A 321 -5.76 -9.97 1.69
N ASN A 322 -4.77 -10.77 1.28
CA ASN A 322 -3.58 -11.04 2.11
C ASN A 322 -2.80 -9.78 2.47
N ALA A 323 -2.95 -8.67 1.74
CA ALA A 323 -2.35 -7.39 2.10
C ALA A 323 -2.92 -6.79 3.41
N TYR A 324 -4.11 -7.25 3.83
CA TYR A 324 -4.77 -6.85 5.08
C TYR A 324 -4.80 -7.99 6.11
N LEU A 325 -4.98 -9.24 5.64
CA LEU A 325 -5.21 -10.41 6.49
C LEU A 325 -3.98 -11.29 6.72
N ALA A 326 -2.90 -11.08 5.96
CA ALA A 326 -1.83 -12.05 5.75
C ALA A 326 -2.32 -13.37 5.10
N SER A 327 -1.40 -14.29 4.86
CA SER A 327 -1.71 -15.68 4.55
C SER A 327 -1.16 -16.58 5.66
N TYR A 328 -1.83 -17.70 5.95
CA TYR A 328 -1.36 -18.63 6.97
C TYR A 328 0.08 -19.10 6.74
N ASN A 329 0.49 -19.26 5.48
CA ASN A 329 1.87 -19.64 5.14
C ASN A 329 2.87 -18.52 5.47
N ALA A 330 2.52 -17.26 5.18
CA ALA A 330 3.39 -16.13 5.51
C ALA A 330 3.55 -15.97 7.03
N VAL A 331 2.46 -16.12 7.78
CA VAL A 331 2.47 -16.08 9.26
C VAL A 331 3.29 -17.23 9.83
N ALA A 332 3.13 -18.44 9.31
CA ALA A 332 3.92 -19.60 9.73
C ALA A 332 5.42 -19.44 9.42
N GLN A 333 5.76 -18.88 8.25
CA GLN A 333 7.14 -18.57 7.88
C GLN A 333 7.74 -17.52 8.81
N GLN A 334 6.99 -16.46 9.13
CA GLN A 334 7.45 -15.41 10.03
C GLN A 334 7.66 -15.93 11.45
N LYS A 335 6.73 -16.72 11.97
CA LYS A 335 6.88 -17.39 13.28
C LYS A 335 8.12 -18.28 13.32
N SER A 336 8.33 -19.07 12.26
CA SER A 336 9.53 -19.93 12.17
C SER A 336 10.83 -19.13 12.02
N ALA A 337 10.79 -17.96 11.37
CA ALA A 337 11.96 -17.09 11.21
C ALA A 337 12.33 -16.35 12.49
N ALA A 338 11.37 -16.08 13.37
CA ALA A 338 11.57 -15.41 14.65
C ALA A 338 12.18 -16.32 15.73
N ILE A 339 12.14 -17.64 15.54
CA ILE A 339 12.70 -18.61 16.49
C ILE A 339 14.22 -18.73 16.26
N SER A 340 15.00 -18.49 17.30
CA SER A 340 16.44 -18.68 17.27
C SER A 340 16.83 -20.16 17.31
N LEU A 341 18.06 -20.47 16.89
CA LEU A 341 18.60 -21.82 16.99
C LEU A 341 18.62 -22.32 18.44
N GLU A 342 19.03 -21.45 19.37
CA GLU A 342 19.06 -21.74 20.81
C GLU A 342 17.66 -22.09 21.35
N GLN A 343 16.64 -21.31 20.97
CA GLN A 343 15.25 -21.60 21.35
C GLN A 343 14.79 -22.94 20.79
N ALA A 344 15.17 -23.26 19.54
CA ALA A 344 14.85 -24.53 18.92
C ALA A 344 15.53 -25.72 19.63
N GLN A 345 16.80 -25.57 20.00
CA GLN A 345 17.56 -26.58 20.76
C GLN A 345 17.01 -26.76 22.17
N ALA A 346 16.72 -25.67 22.89
CA ALA A 346 16.12 -25.70 24.22
C ALA A 346 14.76 -26.40 24.23
N ALA A 347 13.92 -26.16 23.22
CA ALA A 347 12.64 -26.86 23.07
C ALA A 347 12.80 -28.36 22.81
N VAL A 348 13.84 -28.77 22.07
CA VAL A 348 14.17 -30.19 21.85
C VAL A 348 14.60 -30.85 23.16
N VAL A 349 15.48 -30.21 23.93
CA VAL A 349 15.92 -30.71 25.24
C VAL A 349 14.73 -30.84 26.18
N SER A 350 13.88 -29.81 26.26
CA SER A 350 12.67 -29.81 27.10
C SER A 350 11.66 -30.89 26.70
N ALA A 351 11.65 -31.29 25.43
CA ALA A 351 10.81 -32.36 24.90
C ALA A 351 11.47 -33.75 24.97
N GLY A 352 12.58 -33.92 25.71
CA GLY A 352 13.28 -35.20 25.82
C GLY A 352 13.83 -35.73 24.48
N GLY A 353 14.17 -34.83 23.56
CA GLY A 353 14.63 -35.17 22.21
C GLY A 353 13.50 -35.37 21.18
N GLU A 354 12.23 -35.41 21.60
CA GLU A 354 11.11 -35.63 20.68
C GLU A 354 10.80 -34.38 19.83
N LYS A 355 11.25 -34.41 18.57
CA LYS A 355 11.11 -33.27 17.63
C LYS A 355 9.66 -32.85 17.38
N LYS A 356 8.68 -33.76 17.49
CA LYS A 356 7.26 -33.45 17.30
C LYS A 356 6.72 -32.64 18.50
N ALA A 357 7.02 -33.07 19.72
CA ALA A 357 6.66 -32.34 20.93
C ALA A 357 7.38 -30.98 21.00
N ALA A 358 8.67 -30.92 20.66
CA ALA A 358 9.43 -29.67 20.57
C ALA A 358 8.80 -28.67 19.57
N ALA A 359 8.42 -29.12 18.38
CA ALA A 359 7.75 -28.28 17.39
C ALA A 359 6.39 -27.78 17.89
N LYS A 360 5.65 -28.60 18.65
CA LYS A 360 4.39 -28.22 19.29
C LYS A 360 4.60 -27.14 20.37
N LEU A 361 5.63 -27.27 21.21
CA LEU A 361 6.02 -26.27 22.22
C LEU A 361 6.31 -24.90 21.58
N LEU A 362 7.02 -24.91 20.45
CA LEU A 362 7.33 -23.71 19.66
C LEU A 362 6.15 -23.24 18.79
N GLY A 363 5.07 -24.03 18.70
CA GLY A 363 3.92 -23.79 17.85
C GLY A 363 4.27 -23.62 16.37
N ILE A 364 5.25 -24.39 15.86
CA ILE A 364 5.66 -24.45 14.45
C ILE A 364 5.50 -25.87 13.91
N SER A 365 5.63 -26.03 12.58
CA SER A 365 5.64 -27.38 12.01
C SER A 365 6.96 -28.09 12.28
N ARG A 366 6.90 -29.43 12.41
CA ARG A 366 8.11 -30.27 12.57
C ARG A 366 9.14 -30.03 11.46
N GLN A 367 8.70 -29.85 10.21
CA GLN A 367 9.58 -29.50 9.09
C GLN A 367 10.28 -28.15 9.28
N SER A 368 9.60 -27.16 9.88
CA SER A 368 10.21 -25.86 10.14
C SER A 368 11.24 -25.95 11.25
N LEU A 369 11.00 -26.76 12.28
CA LEU A 369 12.00 -27.07 13.30
C LEU A 369 13.26 -27.69 12.69
N TYR A 370 13.13 -28.68 11.81
CA TYR A 370 14.29 -29.26 11.11
C TYR A 370 15.07 -28.20 10.33
N ARG A 371 14.39 -27.34 9.55
CA ARG A 371 15.06 -26.26 8.81
C ARG A 371 15.80 -25.27 9.71
N ILE A 372 15.35 -25.05 10.94
CA ILE A 372 16.03 -24.17 11.90
C ILE A 372 17.29 -24.87 12.42
N LEU A 373 17.17 -26.14 12.82
CA LEU A 373 18.29 -26.95 13.32
C LEU A 373 19.36 -27.19 12.23
N ASP A 374 18.94 -27.38 10.98
CA ASP A 374 19.85 -27.58 9.85
C ASP A 374 20.60 -26.29 9.44
N ARG A 375 20.28 -25.12 10.02
CA ARG A 375 21.04 -23.87 9.75
C ARG A 375 22.50 -23.98 10.19
N GLU A 376 22.83 -24.88 11.13
CA GLU A 376 24.21 -25.18 11.55
C GLU A 376 25.06 -25.73 10.39
N LYS A 377 24.49 -26.57 9.51
CA LYS A 377 25.25 -27.29 8.48
C LYS A 377 25.72 -26.44 7.28
N CYS A 378 25.41 -25.15 7.27
CA CYS A 378 25.85 -24.22 6.22
C CYS A 378 26.62 -23.01 6.77
N ALA A 379 26.89 -22.99 8.07
CA ALA A 379 27.69 -21.95 8.73
C ALA A 379 29.10 -22.44 9.16
N GLU A 380 29.35 -23.74 9.05
CA GLU A 380 30.68 -24.36 8.88
C GLU A 380 30.96 -24.58 7.39
#